data_AF-A0A8J6SAX4-F1
#
_entry.id   AF-A0A8J6SAX4-F1
#
_cell.length_a   1.000
_cell.length_b   1.000
_cell.length_c   1.000
_cell.angle_alpha   90.00
_cell.angle_beta   90.00
_cell.angle_gamma   90.00
#
_symmetry.space_group_name_H-M   'P 1'
#
loop_
_entity.id
_entity.type
_entity.pdbx_description
1 polymer ?
#
loop_
_entity_poly.entity_id
_entity_poly.type
_entity_poly.pdbx_seq_one_letter_code
_entity_poly.pdbx_strand_id
1 'polypeptide(L)'
;MLKKLAKTIASVAIAAGAVSTIGQSAIAQATNPGDIAINTIRIESTLDASARVRQGYFEVPNRNTTVSAFGGRMRLYDAHMARMIALSHQFYCQQPYSAGIEKVMVWDYRANNGRINMGTFNMPCTLVEQTVSAYGLGRSVPMEVELPDGSIGVFKVRTLDIQDGRETRDFLRFVQSIRPER
;
A
#
# COMPACT_ATOMS: atom_id res chain seq x y z
N MET A 1 21.60 68.28 0.09
CA MET A 1 20.46 68.71 0.95
C MET A 1 19.18 68.75 0.11
N LEU A 2 17.99 68.57 0.74
CA LEU A 2 16.62 68.34 0.20
C LEU A 2 16.30 66.85 -0.08
N LYS A 3 15.71 66.09 0.86
CA LYS A 3 14.32 66.03 1.39
C LYS A 3 13.28 65.34 0.46
N LYS A 4 12.93 64.11 0.85
CA LYS A 4 11.62 63.42 0.91
C LYS A 4 10.52 63.77 -0.11
N LEU A 5 9.90 62.72 -0.68
CA LEU A 5 8.48 62.39 -0.49
C LEU A 5 8.14 60.98 -1.04
N ALA A 6 7.50 60.18 -0.19
CA ALA A 6 6.94 58.87 -0.52
C ALA A 6 5.62 59.02 -1.29
N LYS A 7 5.31 58.05 -2.17
CA LYS A 7 3.94 57.82 -2.62
C LYS A 7 3.70 56.34 -2.88
N THR A 8 2.87 55.76 -2.01
CA THR A 8 2.22 54.46 -2.15
C THR A 8 1.30 54.45 -3.36
N ILE A 9 1.38 53.40 -4.20
CA ILE A 9 0.27 52.97 -5.06
C ILE A 9 0.22 51.44 -5.01
N ALA A 10 -0.94 50.93 -4.62
CA ALA A 10 -1.28 49.53 -4.60
C ALA A 10 -1.99 49.12 -5.91
N SER A 11 -1.88 47.82 -6.21
CA SER A 11 -2.74 46.98 -7.05
C SER A 11 -2.51 47.04 -8.56
N VAL A 12 -2.32 45.88 -9.20
CA VAL A 12 -3.37 45.12 -9.90
C VAL A 12 -2.90 43.67 -10.10
N ALA A 13 -3.81 42.74 -9.83
CA ALA A 13 -3.64 41.30 -9.98
C ALA A 13 -3.50 40.89 -11.46
N ILE A 14 -2.59 39.95 -11.74
CA ILE A 14 -2.60 39.18 -12.99
C ILE A 14 -3.15 37.80 -12.65
N ALA A 15 -4.35 37.53 -13.16
CA ALA A 15 -4.95 36.21 -13.19
C ALA A 15 -4.05 35.30 -14.05
N ALA A 16 -3.29 34.42 -13.40
CA ALA A 16 -2.71 33.26 -14.08
C ALA A 16 -3.82 32.22 -14.23
N GLY A 17 -4.22 32.00 -15.47
CA GLY A 17 -5.25 31.03 -15.84
C GLY A 17 -4.95 29.64 -15.28
N ALA A 18 -6.02 28.96 -14.89
CA ALA A 18 -5.99 27.57 -14.47
C ALA A 18 -5.44 26.72 -15.61
N VAL A 19 -4.15 26.37 -15.53
CA VAL A 19 -3.66 25.16 -16.17
C VAL A 19 -4.19 24.02 -15.30
N SER A 20 -5.17 23.30 -15.83
CA SER A 20 -5.66 22.06 -15.23
C SER A 20 -4.50 21.08 -15.17
N THR A 21 -3.80 21.07 -14.03
CA THR A 21 -2.94 19.97 -13.64
C THR A 21 -3.84 18.78 -13.40
N ILE A 22 -3.98 17.94 -14.43
CA ILE A 22 -4.34 16.54 -14.27
C ILE A 22 -3.45 16.03 -13.15
N GLY A 23 -4.08 15.60 -12.05
CA GLY A 23 -3.40 15.23 -10.81
C GLY A 23 -2.24 14.29 -11.10
N GLN A 24 -1.03 14.81 -10.95
CA GLN A 24 0.14 13.97 -10.73
C GLN A 24 -0.07 13.37 -9.34
N SER A 25 -0.56 12.13 -9.29
CA SER A 25 -0.51 11.32 -8.08
C SER A 25 0.94 11.33 -7.61
N ALA A 26 1.19 11.96 -6.46
CA ALA A 26 2.51 12.00 -5.88
C ALA A 26 2.94 10.55 -5.61
N ILE A 27 4.04 10.18 -6.24
CA ILE A 27 4.63 8.85 -6.22
C ILE A 27 5.09 8.60 -4.78
N ALA A 28 4.54 7.60 -4.10
CA ALA A 28 5.06 7.14 -2.82
C ALA A 28 6.44 6.48 -3.04
N GLN A 29 7.48 7.31 -3.08
CA GLN A 29 8.86 6.85 -3.09
C GLN A 29 9.17 6.28 -1.71
N ALA A 30 9.73 5.07 -1.66
CA ALA A 30 10.28 4.51 -0.43
C ALA A 30 11.30 5.49 0.16
N THR A 31 10.93 6.19 1.23
CA THR A 31 11.74 7.28 1.81
C THR A 31 12.88 6.78 2.68
N ASN A 32 12.90 5.48 3.05
CA ASN A 32 13.98 4.87 3.82
C ASN A 32 14.70 3.77 3.02
N PRO A 33 16.05 3.69 3.12
CA PRO A 33 16.79 2.49 2.71
C PRO A 33 16.26 1.29 3.50
N GLY A 34 15.61 0.34 2.81
CA GLY A 34 14.94 -0.80 3.45
C GLY A 34 13.40 -0.75 3.42
N ASP A 35 12.79 0.23 2.75
CA ASP A 35 11.36 0.21 2.41
C ASP A 35 11.15 -0.25 0.96
N ILE A 36 10.06 -0.99 0.74
CA ILE A 36 9.63 -1.42 -0.61
C ILE A 36 8.86 -0.27 -1.24
N ALA A 37 9.24 0.11 -2.46
CA ALA A 37 8.52 1.13 -3.21
C ALA A 37 7.12 0.63 -3.58
N ILE A 38 6.11 1.45 -3.29
CA ILE A 38 4.70 1.16 -3.57
C ILE A 38 4.14 2.43 -4.19
N ASN A 39 3.54 2.33 -5.37
CA ASN A 39 3.03 3.50 -6.07
C ASN A 39 1.63 3.88 -5.56
N THR A 40 0.77 2.88 -5.36
CA THR A 40 -0.61 3.12 -4.95
C THR A 40 -1.10 1.96 -4.09
N ILE A 41 -1.74 2.31 -2.98
CA ILE A 41 -2.55 1.39 -2.19
C ILE A 41 -3.94 2.02 -2.14
N ARG A 42 -4.94 1.30 -2.62
CA ARG A 42 -6.34 1.74 -2.54
C ARG A 42 -7.14 0.63 -1.88
N ILE A 43 -7.86 0.95 -0.81
CA ILE A 43 -8.78 0.01 -0.17
C ILE A 43 -10.18 0.43 -0.60
N GLU A 44 -10.82 -0.39 -1.43
CA GLU A 44 -12.18 -0.12 -1.85
C GLU A 44 -13.12 -0.41 -0.67
N SER A 45 -13.83 0.60 -0.23
CA SER A 45 -14.91 0.40 0.73
C SER A 45 -16.11 -0.14 -0.02
N THR A 46 -16.49 -1.38 0.29
CA THR A 46 -17.90 -1.69 0.35
C THR A 46 -18.47 -0.85 1.50
N LEU A 47 -19.43 0.03 1.23
CA LEU A 47 -20.10 0.91 2.21
C LEU A 47 -20.72 0.18 3.42
N ASP A 48 -20.59 -1.14 3.46
CA ASP A 48 -21.08 -2.04 4.48
C ASP A 48 -19.89 -2.62 5.28
N ALA A 49 -19.79 -2.25 6.57
CA ALA A 49 -18.82 -2.82 7.49
C ALA A 49 -19.07 -4.32 7.79
N SER A 50 -20.26 -4.84 7.47
CA SER A 50 -20.60 -6.26 7.52
C SER A 50 -20.27 -7.00 6.24
N ALA A 51 -19.83 -6.29 5.19
CA ALA A 51 -19.41 -6.91 3.94
C ALA A 51 -18.36 -7.97 4.25
N ARG A 52 -18.55 -9.14 3.63
CA ARG A 52 -17.72 -10.33 3.82
C ARG A 52 -16.50 -10.33 2.91
N VAL A 53 -16.55 -9.53 1.85
CA VAL A 53 -15.47 -9.38 0.88
C VAL A 53 -15.14 -7.91 0.80
N ARG A 54 -13.86 -7.59 0.94
CA ARG A 54 -13.34 -6.24 0.70
C ARG A 54 -12.32 -6.30 -0.42
N GLN A 55 -12.38 -5.33 -1.33
CA GLN A 55 -11.43 -5.23 -2.43
C GLN A 55 -10.32 -4.24 -2.09
N GLY A 56 -9.12 -4.53 -2.55
CA GLY A 56 -7.98 -3.64 -2.50
C GLY A 56 -7.24 -3.66 -3.82
N TYR A 57 -6.59 -2.56 -4.12
CA TYR A 57 -5.71 -2.40 -5.26
C TYR A 57 -4.31 -2.09 -4.74
N PHE A 58 -3.33 -2.86 -5.20
CA PHE A 58 -1.94 -2.75 -4.79
C PHE A 58 -1.06 -2.57 -6.02
N GLU A 59 -0.45 -1.41 -6.16
CA GLU A 59 0.38 -1.07 -7.32
C GLU A 59 1.81 -0.75 -6.90
N VAL A 60 2.77 -1.33 -7.60
CA VAL A 60 4.20 -1.07 -7.38
C VAL A 60 4.89 -0.57 -8.64
N PRO A 61 5.91 0.29 -8.51
CA PRO A 61 6.66 0.79 -9.66
C PRO A 61 7.59 -0.26 -10.25
N ASN A 62 7.94 -1.30 -9.49
CA ASN A 62 8.92 -2.30 -9.89
C ASN A 62 8.39 -3.14 -11.06
N ARG A 63 9.11 -3.12 -12.19
CA ARG A 63 8.84 -3.98 -13.34
C ARG A 63 9.31 -5.41 -13.11
N ASN A 64 10.54 -5.57 -12.61
CA ASN A 64 11.09 -6.87 -12.27
C ASN A 64 10.92 -7.13 -10.77
N THR A 65 9.95 -7.96 -10.42
CA THR A 65 9.62 -8.32 -9.03
C THR A 65 10.36 -9.57 -8.55
N THR A 66 11.20 -10.18 -9.39
CA THR A 66 11.98 -11.38 -9.04
C THR A 66 13.34 -11.05 -8.44
N VAL A 67 13.75 -9.79 -8.45
CA VAL A 67 15.00 -9.35 -7.82
C VAL A 67 14.89 -9.42 -6.30
N SER A 68 16.04 -9.58 -5.64
CA SER A 68 16.14 -9.59 -4.19
C SER A 68 15.56 -8.31 -3.58
N ALA A 69 14.71 -8.47 -2.58
CA ALA A 69 14.33 -7.44 -1.64
C ALA A 69 15.42 -7.35 -0.57
N PHE A 70 15.89 -6.12 -0.30
CA PHE A 70 16.81 -5.81 0.81
C PHE A 70 18.16 -6.55 0.79
N GLY A 71 18.56 -7.13 -0.35
CA GLY A 71 19.81 -7.90 -0.48
C GLY A 71 19.74 -9.32 0.08
N GLY A 72 18.57 -9.77 0.53
CA GLY A 72 18.34 -11.10 1.08
C GLY A 72 17.76 -12.11 0.09
N ARG A 73 17.22 -13.22 0.61
CA ARG A 73 16.61 -14.30 -0.20
C ARG A 73 15.18 -14.01 -0.65
N MET A 74 14.51 -13.07 0.01
CA MET A 74 13.18 -12.64 -0.40
C MET A 74 13.25 -11.88 -1.71
N ARG A 75 12.32 -12.13 -2.63
CA ARG A 75 12.15 -11.31 -3.82
C ARG A 75 11.25 -10.13 -3.49
N LEU A 76 11.28 -9.08 -4.31
CA LEU A 76 10.32 -7.98 -4.20
C LEU A 76 8.88 -8.49 -4.20
N TYR A 77 8.56 -9.49 -5.04
CA TYR A 77 7.25 -10.15 -5.03
C TYR A 77 6.86 -10.67 -3.64
N ASP A 78 7.77 -11.37 -2.96
CA ASP A 78 7.48 -11.96 -1.64
C ASP A 78 7.26 -10.87 -0.59
N ALA A 79 7.99 -9.76 -0.72
CA ALA A 79 7.86 -8.59 0.12
C ALA A 79 6.54 -7.82 -0.12
N HIS A 80 6.06 -7.76 -1.36
CA HIS A 80 4.74 -7.21 -1.71
C HIS A 80 3.61 -8.06 -1.11
N MET A 81 3.72 -9.39 -1.18
CA MET A 81 2.75 -10.29 -0.56
C MET A 81 2.70 -10.10 0.96
N ALA A 82 3.87 -10.00 1.62
CA ALA A 82 3.95 -9.66 3.04
C ALA A 82 3.23 -8.34 3.37
N ARG A 83 3.39 -7.33 2.50
CA ARG A 83 2.74 -6.03 2.66
C ARG A 83 1.23 -6.12 2.52
N MET A 84 0.71 -6.82 1.50
CA MET A 84 -0.73 -7.02 1.31
C MET A 84 -1.35 -7.75 2.52
N ILE A 85 -0.68 -8.76 3.08
CA ILE A 85 -1.12 -9.44 4.30
C ILE A 85 -1.20 -8.47 5.48
N ALA A 86 -0.15 -7.67 5.72
CA ALA A 86 -0.13 -6.72 6.83
C ALA A 86 -1.20 -5.62 6.70
N LEU A 87 -1.43 -5.11 5.48
CA LEU A 87 -2.52 -4.19 5.18
C LEU A 87 -3.88 -4.84 5.43
N SER A 88 -4.06 -6.10 5.00
CA SER A 88 -5.30 -6.85 5.21
C SER A 88 -5.62 -7.00 6.69
N HIS A 89 -4.62 -7.38 7.50
CA HIS A 89 -4.73 -7.45 8.95
C HIS A 89 -5.20 -6.11 9.53
N GLN A 90 -4.47 -5.04 9.23
CA GLN A 90 -4.72 -3.72 9.82
C GLN A 90 -6.09 -3.14 9.45
N PHE A 91 -6.50 -3.26 8.19
CA PHE A 91 -7.69 -2.56 7.71
C PHE A 91 -8.97 -3.39 7.74
N TYR A 92 -8.89 -4.72 7.89
CA TYR A 92 -10.08 -5.56 7.70
C TYR A 92 -10.10 -6.87 8.50
N CYS A 93 -8.97 -7.54 8.70
CA CYS A 93 -8.93 -8.93 9.16
C CYS A 93 -8.75 -9.15 10.66
N GLN A 94 -8.54 -8.10 11.48
CA GLN A 94 -8.38 -8.22 12.95
C GLN A 94 -9.46 -9.07 13.65
N GLN A 95 -10.66 -9.12 13.07
CA GLN A 95 -11.70 -10.08 13.41
C GLN A 95 -11.94 -10.94 12.17
N PRO A 96 -11.56 -12.22 12.10
CA PRO A 96 -11.58 -12.96 10.82
C PRO A 96 -12.99 -13.33 10.32
N TYR A 97 -14.00 -13.24 11.18
CA TYR A 97 -15.39 -13.61 10.88
C TYR A 97 -16.34 -12.44 11.10
N SER A 98 -17.40 -12.38 10.30
CA SER A 98 -18.57 -11.51 10.50
C SER A 98 -19.83 -12.37 10.46
N ALA A 99 -20.64 -12.34 11.51
CA ALA A 99 -21.82 -13.20 11.67
C ALA A 99 -21.54 -14.70 11.44
N GLY A 100 -20.39 -15.19 11.92
CA GLY A 100 -19.97 -16.59 11.77
C GLY A 100 -19.45 -16.97 10.39
N ILE A 101 -19.32 -16.02 9.47
CA ILE A 101 -18.88 -16.26 8.09
C ILE A 101 -17.51 -15.64 7.88
N GLU A 102 -16.63 -16.39 7.22
CA GLU A 102 -15.26 -15.97 6.95
C GLU A 102 -15.24 -14.73 6.05
N LYS A 103 -14.43 -13.74 6.45
CA LYS A 103 -14.15 -12.56 5.64
C LYS A 103 -12.97 -12.79 4.70
N VAL A 104 -12.97 -12.12 3.56
CA VAL A 104 -11.93 -12.23 2.54
C VAL A 104 -11.48 -10.85 2.08
N MET A 105 -10.18 -10.59 2.13
CA MET A 105 -9.58 -9.45 1.45
C MET A 105 -9.13 -9.87 0.05
N VAL A 106 -9.58 -9.18 -0.98
CA VAL A 106 -9.26 -9.48 -2.39
C VAL A 106 -8.39 -8.38 -2.93
N TRP A 107 -7.17 -8.72 -3.33
CA TRP A 107 -6.21 -7.76 -3.88
C TRP A 107 -6.07 -7.89 -5.39
N ASP A 108 -6.29 -6.81 -6.13
CA ASP A 108 -5.77 -6.65 -7.49
C ASP A 108 -4.33 -6.13 -7.41
N TYR A 109 -3.36 -6.99 -7.73
CA TYR A 109 -1.95 -6.66 -7.67
C TYR A 109 -1.40 -6.29 -9.06
N ARG A 110 -0.88 -5.07 -9.20
CA ARG A 110 -0.24 -4.57 -10.42
C ARG A 110 1.22 -4.17 -10.21
N ALA A 111 2.05 -4.47 -11.20
CA ALA A 111 3.46 -4.07 -11.27
C ALA A 111 3.71 -3.11 -12.45
N ASN A 112 4.91 -2.51 -12.48
CA ASN A 112 5.31 -1.55 -13.52
C ASN A 112 4.35 -0.36 -13.66
N ASN A 113 3.89 0.19 -12.53
CA ASN A 113 2.89 1.27 -12.44
C ASN A 113 1.59 0.90 -13.19
N GLY A 114 0.94 -0.20 -12.77
CA GLY A 114 -0.34 -0.64 -13.34
C GLY A 114 -0.22 -1.48 -14.63
N ARG A 115 0.91 -1.40 -15.34
CA ARG A 115 1.06 -1.98 -16.70
C ARG A 115 1.16 -3.51 -16.74
N ILE A 116 1.55 -4.16 -15.64
CA ILE A 116 1.65 -5.61 -15.56
C ILE A 116 0.63 -6.10 -14.54
N ASN A 117 -0.32 -6.92 -14.99
CA ASN A 117 -1.22 -7.63 -14.09
C ASN A 117 -0.47 -8.78 -13.42
N MET A 118 -0.31 -8.70 -12.10
CA MET A 118 0.31 -9.77 -11.30
C MET A 118 -0.73 -10.77 -10.76
N GLY A 119 -2.01 -10.44 -10.92
CA GLY A 119 -3.15 -11.29 -10.64
C GLY A 119 -4.04 -10.79 -9.50
N THR A 120 -5.18 -11.46 -9.34
CA THR A 120 -6.10 -11.23 -8.22
C THR A 120 -5.85 -12.25 -7.11
N PHE A 121 -5.64 -11.77 -5.89
CA PHE A 121 -5.29 -12.58 -4.73
C PHE A 121 -6.40 -12.55 -3.70
N ASN A 122 -7.05 -13.70 -3.50
CA ASN A 122 -7.99 -13.89 -2.40
C ASN A 122 -7.22 -14.26 -1.13
N MET A 123 -7.33 -13.42 -0.11
CA MET A 123 -6.71 -13.59 1.19
C MET A 123 -7.81 -13.75 2.23
N PRO A 124 -8.22 -15.00 2.55
CA PRO A 124 -9.13 -15.24 3.64
C PRO A 124 -8.56 -14.66 4.94
N CYS A 125 -9.39 -14.02 5.76
CA CYS A 125 -8.88 -13.36 6.95
C CYS A 125 -8.31 -14.35 7.97
N THR A 126 -8.74 -15.62 7.96
CA THR A 126 -8.10 -16.66 8.77
C THR A 126 -6.64 -16.88 8.36
N LEU A 127 -6.36 -16.91 7.06
CA LEU A 127 -5.01 -17.01 6.51
C LEU A 127 -4.15 -15.81 6.92
N VAL A 128 -4.72 -14.61 6.84
CA VAL A 128 -4.05 -13.37 7.24
C VAL A 128 -3.68 -13.41 8.72
N GLU A 129 -4.64 -13.71 9.60
CA GLU A 129 -4.40 -13.78 11.05
C GLU A 129 -3.42 -14.90 11.42
N GLN A 130 -3.50 -16.07 10.78
CA GLN A 130 -2.52 -17.16 10.98
C GLN A 130 -1.11 -16.73 10.57
N THR A 131 -0.98 -16.01 9.45
CA THR A 131 0.32 -15.50 9.00
C THR A 131 0.87 -14.47 9.98
N VAL A 132 0.04 -13.51 10.42
CA VAL A 132 0.44 -12.51 11.41
C VAL A 132 0.80 -13.16 12.75
N SER A 133 0.08 -14.20 13.18
CA SER A 133 0.40 -14.95 14.39
C SER A 133 1.70 -15.74 14.27
N ALA A 134 2.03 -16.23 13.08
CA ALA A 134 3.23 -17.04 12.85
C ALA A 134 4.51 -16.19 12.77
N TYR A 135 4.44 -15.02 12.12
CA TYR A 135 5.62 -14.18 11.86
C TYR A 135 5.66 -12.90 12.70
N GLY A 136 4.56 -12.54 13.38
CA GLY A 136 4.47 -11.30 14.13
C GLY A 136 4.42 -10.04 13.26
N LEU A 137 4.21 -8.90 13.92
CA LEU A 137 4.28 -7.57 13.32
C LEU A 137 5.49 -6.84 13.88
N GLY A 138 6.36 -6.38 12.99
CA GLY A 138 7.54 -5.59 13.29
C GLY A 138 7.25 -4.10 13.25
N ARG A 139 8.17 -3.35 12.65
CA ARG A 139 8.13 -1.88 12.65
C ARG A 139 6.92 -1.33 11.90
N SER A 140 6.44 -0.18 12.39
CA SER A 140 5.42 0.63 11.71
C SER A 140 6.09 1.56 10.69
N VAL A 141 5.59 1.56 9.47
CA VAL A 141 6.06 2.42 8.38
C VAL A 141 4.89 3.30 7.94
N PRO A 142 5.08 4.63 7.76
CA PRO A 142 4.04 5.49 7.20
C PRO A 142 3.79 5.10 5.74
N MET A 143 2.52 4.97 5.37
CA MET A 143 2.10 4.62 4.01
C MET A 143 0.94 5.51 3.59
N GLU A 144 1.03 6.01 2.37
CA GLU A 144 -0.07 6.67 1.70
C GLU A 144 -1.06 5.62 1.20
N VAL A 145 -2.32 5.78 1.57
CA VAL A 145 -3.43 4.93 1.16
C VAL A 145 -4.52 5.84 0.63
N GLU A 146 -4.94 5.58 -0.60
CA GLU A 146 -6.10 6.20 -1.21
C GLU A 146 -7.36 5.60 -0.58
N LEU A 147 -8.17 6.48 0.00
CA LEU A 147 -9.43 6.17 0.63
C LEU A 147 -10.57 6.12 -0.41
N PRO A 148 -11.73 5.54 -0.05
CA PRO A 148 -12.85 5.40 -0.99
C PRO A 148 -13.39 6.73 -1.55
N ASP A 149 -13.16 7.84 -0.86
CA ASP A 149 -13.54 9.19 -1.30
C ASP A 149 -12.50 9.86 -2.22
N GLY A 150 -11.42 9.13 -2.57
CA GLY A 150 -10.31 9.62 -3.38
C GLY A 150 -9.28 10.45 -2.61
N SER A 151 -9.47 10.66 -1.30
CA SER A 151 -8.48 11.33 -0.48
C SER A 151 -7.29 10.41 -0.17
N ILE A 152 -6.09 11.00 -0.03
CA ILE A 152 -4.88 10.26 0.37
C ILE A 152 -4.68 10.44 1.87
N GLY A 153 -4.75 9.34 2.61
CA GLY A 153 -4.43 9.29 4.04
C GLY A 153 -3.05 8.68 4.29
N VAL A 154 -2.32 9.19 5.27
CA VAL A 154 -1.06 8.58 5.73
C VAL A 154 -1.33 7.73 6.96
N PHE A 155 -1.15 6.41 6.83
CA PHE A 155 -1.36 5.45 7.90
C PHE A 155 -0.04 4.84 8.35
N LYS A 156 0.14 4.70 9.67
CA LYS A 156 1.23 3.88 10.21
C LYS A 156 0.83 2.43 10.09
N VAL A 157 1.41 1.72 9.12
CA VAL A 157 1.12 0.31 8.89
C VAL A 157 2.28 -0.54 9.39
N ARG A 158 1.97 -1.52 10.24
CA ARG A 158 3.01 -2.47 10.70
C ARG A 158 3.42 -3.40 9.56
N THR A 159 4.68 -3.79 9.53
CA THR A 159 5.21 -4.76 8.57
C THR A 159 5.30 -6.14 9.22
N LEU A 160 5.21 -7.24 8.46
CA LEU A 160 5.49 -8.57 9.02
C LEU A 160 6.96 -8.65 9.46
N ASP A 161 7.22 -9.20 10.64
CA ASP A 161 8.58 -9.37 11.17
C ASP A 161 9.22 -10.66 10.67
N ILE A 162 9.55 -10.68 9.37
CA ILE A 162 10.13 -11.87 8.74
C ILE A 162 11.64 -11.83 8.94
N GLN A 163 12.13 -12.56 9.93
CA GLN A 163 13.56 -12.59 10.25
C GLN A 163 14.32 -13.53 9.31
N ASP A 164 15.55 -13.14 8.98
CA ASP A 164 16.44 -13.95 8.15
C ASP A 164 16.71 -15.31 8.80
N GLY A 165 16.42 -16.40 8.08
CA GLY A 165 16.69 -17.76 8.54
C GLY A 165 15.63 -18.78 8.14
N ARG A 166 15.20 -19.60 9.10
CA ARG A 166 14.17 -20.63 8.89
C ARG A 166 12.81 -20.01 8.58
N GLU A 167 12.46 -18.93 9.27
CA GLU A 167 11.20 -18.20 9.12
C GLU A 167 11.04 -17.65 7.70
N THR A 168 12.07 -16.99 7.16
CA THR A 168 12.09 -16.58 5.74
C THR A 168 11.83 -17.76 4.80
N ARG A 169 12.44 -18.92 5.03
CA ARG A 169 12.23 -20.09 4.15
C ARG A 169 10.80 -20.62 4.20
N ASP A 170 10.21 -20.64 5.39
CA ASP A 170 8.84 -21.10 5.60
C ASP A 170 7.85 -20.11 4.97
N PHE A 171 8.11 -18.81 5.14
CA PHE A 171 7.32 -17.75 4.52
C PHE A 171 7.39 -17.81 3.00
N LEU A 172 8.58 -18.03 2.43
CA LEU A 172 8.75 -18.15 0.98
C LEU A 172 7.96 -19.32 0.39
N ARG A 173 7.94 -20.48 1.09
CA ARG A 173 7.12 -21.63 0.67
C ARG A 173 5.63 -21.31 0.78
N PHE A 174 5.24 -20.62 1.84
CA PHE A 174 3.86 -20.18 2.04
C PHE A 174 3.41 -19.21 0.94
N VAL A 175 4.16 -18.14 0.67
CA VAL A 175 3.82 -17.18 -0.39
C VAL A 175 3.70 -17.85 -1.76
N GLN A 176 4.53 -18.85 -2.05
CA GLN A 176 4.43 -19.62 -3.30
C GLN A 176 3.19 -20.51 -3.38
N SER A 177 2.55 -20.81 -2.24
CA SER A 177 1.26 -21.53 -2.20
C SER A 177 0.07 -20.60 -2.48
N ILE A 178 0.22 -19.30 -2.24
CA ILE A 178 -0.81 -18.32 -2.60
C ILE A 178 -0.75 -18.13 -4.12
N ARG A 179 -1.76 -18.65 -4.81
CA ARG A 179 -1.90 -18.53 -6.26
C ARG A 179 -2.88 -17.39 -6.59
N PRO A 180 -2.58 -16.56 -7.60
CA PRO A 180 -3.59 -15.67 -8.14
C PRO A 180 -4.70 -16.50 -8.80
N GLU A 181 -5.94 -16.01 -8.72
CA GLU A 181 -7.10 -16.69 -9.33
C GLU A 181 -7.22 -16.41 -10.82
N ARG A 182 -6.64 -15.30 -11.30
CA ARG A 182 -6.68 -14.84 -12.69
C ARG A 182 -5.40 -14.08 -13.02
#